data_AF-F3FHS7-F1
#
_entry.id   AF-F3FHS7-F1
#
_cell.length_a   1.000
_cell.length_b   1.000
_cell.length_c   1.000
_cell.angle_alpha   90.00
_cell.angle_beta   90.00
_cell.angle_gamma   90.00
#
_symmetry.space_group_name_H-M   'P 1'
#
loop_
_entity.id
_entity.type
_entity.pdbx_description
1 polymer ?
#
loop_
_entity_poly.entity_id
_entity_poly.type
_entity_poly.pdbx_seq_one_letter_code
_entity_poly.pdbx_strand_id
1 'polypeptide(L)' 'MTTALNRRSWVESANGHADFPLQNLPIGVFSHGQTAPRGGVAIGDRIFDLRVATESGV' A
#
# COMPACT_ATOMS: atom_id res chain seq x y z
N MET A 1 0.16 1.63 -27.03
CA MET A 1 -0.11 0.77 -25.86
C MET A 1 -0.72 1.62 -24.77
N THR A 2 -1.77 1.12 -24.15
CA THR A 2 -2.84 1.89 -23.49
C THR A 2 -2.37 2.63 -22.22
N THR A 3 -2.70 3.92 -22.17
CA THR A 3 -2.70 4.87 -21.05
C THR A 3 -2.62 4.30 -19.63
N ALA A 4 -1.42 4.26 -19.04
CA ALA A 4 -1.30 4.55 -17.63
C ALA A 4 -1.16 6.07 -17.51
N LEU A 5 -2.28 6.77 -17.27
CA LEU A 5 -2.21 8.09 -16.63
C LEU A 5 -1.20 7.98 -15.49
N ASN A 6 -0.24 8.90 -15.42
CA ASN A 6 0.79 8.96 -14.39
C ASN A 6 0.13 9.27 -13.03
N ARG A 7 -0.64 8.30 -12.54
CA ARG A 7 -1.42 8.35 -11.32
C ARG A 7 -0.41 8.39 -10.19
N ARG A 8 -0.49 9.48 -9.46
CA ARG A 8 0.34 9.72 -8.28
C ARG A 8 -0.44 9.30 -7.05
N SER A 9 0.30 8.76 -6.10
CA SER A 9 -0.23 8.53 -4.77
C SER A 9 -0.19 9.83 -3.98
N TRP A 10 -1.13 9.97 -3.05
CA TRP A 10 -1.04 10.97 -1.98
C TRP A 10 0.04 10.59 -0.96
N VAL A 11 0.47 9.32 -0.94
CA VAL A 11 1.68 8.88 -0.25
C VAL A 11 2.88 9.27 -1.09
N GLU A 12 3.57 10.35 -0.69
CA GLU A 12 4.66 10.93 -1.48
C GLU A 12 5.79 9.93 -1.76
N SER A 13 6.14 9.07 -0.81
CA SER A 13 7.18 8.06 -1.00
C SER A 13 6.83 6.98 -2.02
N ALA A 14 5.57 6.85 -2.44
CA ALA A 14 5.18 5.92 -3.50
C ALA A 14 5.33 6.53 -4.91
N ASN A 15 5.54 7.85 -5.02
CA ASN A 15 5.69 8.54 -6.29
C ASN A 15 7.11 8.32 -6.84
N GLY A 16 7.26 7.37 -7.76
CA GLY A 16 8.56 7.02 -8.35
C GLY A 16 9.38 6.02 -7.54
N HIS A 17 8.77 5.33 -6.57
CA HIS A 17 9.43 4.27 -5.80
C HIS A 17 9.77 3.08 -6.71
N ALA A 18 10.97 2.50 -6.56
CA ALA A 18 11.43 1.38 -7.39
C ALA A 18 10.57 0.12 -7.18
N ASP A 19 10.41 -0.30 -5.92
CA ASP A 19 9.73 -1.56 -5.59
C ASP A 19 8.22 -1.40 -5.30
N PHE A 20 7.82 -0.32 -4.61
CA PHE A 20 6.45 -0.13 -4.14
C PHE A 20 5.77 1.13 -4.70
N PRO A 21 5.76 1.35 -6.03
CA PRO A 21 5.02 2.46 -6.59
C PRO A 21 3.50 2.18 -6.53
N LEU A 22 2.68 3.21 -6.73
CA LEU A 22 1.21 3.08 -6.77
C LEU A 22 0.73 2.05 -7.81
N GLN A 23 1.53 1.77 -8.82
CA GLN A 23 1.23 0.83 -9.89
C GLN A 23 1.45 -0.63 -9.49
N ASN A 24 2.21 -0.91 -8.43
CA ASN A 24 2.55 -2.28 -8.03
C ASN A 24 1.62 -2.83 -6.93
N LEU A 25 1.40 -2.06 -5.86
CA LEU A 25 0.54 -2.42 -4.71
C LEU A 25 0.59 -3.92 -4.31
N PRO A 26 1.77 -4.48 -3.99
CA PRO A 26 1.86 -5.88 -3.63
C PRO A 26 1.21 -6.16 -2.28
N ILE A 27 0.55 -7.31 -2.16
CA ILE A 27 -0.11 -7.78 -0.94
C ILE A 27 0.87 -8.65 -0.15
N GLY A 28 0.93 -8.44 1.16
CA GLY A 28 1.73 -9.24 2.07
C GLY A 28 1.09 -9.39 3.45
N VAL A 29 1.71 -10.20 4.30
CA VAL A 29 1.35 -10.32 5.72
C VAL A 29 2.41 -9.60 6.55
N PHE A 30 1.98 -8.72 7.44
CA PHE A 30 2.86 -7.96 8.33
C PHE A 30 2.36 -7.98 9.77
N SER A 31 3.25 -7.66 10.70
CA SER A 31 2.95 -7.39 12.10
C SER A 31 3.65 -6.10 12.54
N HIS A 32 3.04 -5.35 13.46
CA HIS A 32 3.61 -4.12 14.01
C HIS A 32 3.50 -4.13 15.53
N GLY A 33 4.64 -4.17 16.23
CA GLY A 33 4.66 -4.34 17.68
C GLY A 33 4.03 -5.66 18.12
N GLN A 34 3.05 -5.59 19.04
CA GLN A 34 2.36 -6.77 19.60
C GLN A 34 1.08 -7.16 18.84
N THR A 35 0.80 -6.53 17.69
CA THR A 35 -0.40 -6.87 16.90
C THR A 35 -0.25 -8.23 16.22
N ALA A 36 -1.35 -8.99 16.15
CA ALA A 36 -1.39 -10.22 15.36
C ALA A 36 -1.05 -9.97 13.87
N PRO A 37 -0.42 -10.95 13.18
CA PRO A 37 -0.16 -10.87 11.75
C PRO A 37 -1.45 -10.61 10.96
N ARG A 38 -1.38 -9.71 9.97
CA ARG A 38 -2.53 -9.32 9.15
C ARG A 38 -2.11 -8.91 7.75
N GLY A 39 -3.10 -8.89 6.85
CA GLY A 39 -2.91 -8.48 5.47
C GLY A 39 -2.63 -6.99 5.36
N GLY A 40 -1.65 -6.64 4.54
CA GLY A 40 -1.32 -5.26 4.20
C GLY A 40 -0.84 -5.13 2.76
N VAL A 41 -0.81 -3.90 2.27
CA VAL A 41 -0.30 -3.54 0.94
C VAL A 41 0.89 -2.61 1.08
N ALA A 42 2.01 -2.92 0.46
CA ALA A 42 3.16 -2.02 0.47
C ALA A 42 2.93 -0.84 -0.49
N ILE A 43 3.20 0.38 -0.02
CA ILE A 43 3.06 1.62 -0.79
C ILE A 43 4.13 2.63 -0.36
N GLY A 44 5.12 2.85 -1.22
CA GLY A 44 6.34 3.58 -0.86
C GLY A 44 7.01 2.95 0.36
N ASP A 45 7.35 3.79 1.34
CA ASP A 45 7.94 3.36 2.62
C ASP A 45 6.90 2.93 3.68
N ARG A 46 5.64 2.72 3.28
CA ARG A 46 4.53 2.45 4.20
C ARG A 46 3.81 1.15 3.86
N ILE A 47 3.09 0.62 4.84
CA ILE A 47 2.18 -0.50 4.66
C ILE A 47 0.75 -0.02 4.95
N PHE A 48 -0.14 -0.19 3.99
CA PHE A 48 -1.57 0.04 4.14
C PHE A 48 -2.23 -1.20 4.77
N ASP A 49 -2.88 -1.01 5.91
CA ASP A 49 -3.47 -2.07 6.74
C ASP A 49 -4.88 -2.44 6.26
N LEU A 50 -5.03 -3.63 5.67
CA LEU A 50 -6.30 -4.05 5.07
C LEU A 50 -7.38 -4.35 6.12
N ARG A 51 -6.99 -4.77 7.33
CA ARG A 51 -7.96 -5.01 8.40
C ARG A 51 -8.59 -3.70 8.85
N VAL A 52 -7.75 -2.72 9.18
CA VAL A 52 -8.21 -1.39 9.61
C VAL A 52 -9.04 -0.72 8.50
N ALA A 53 -8.63 -0.86 7.24
CA ALA A 53 -9.38 -0.33 6.10
C ALA A 53 -10.78 -0.95 5.98
N THR A 54 -10.90 -2.27 6.17
CA THR A 54 -12.20 -2.97 6.14
C THR A 54 -13.08 -2.54 7.32
N GLU A 55 -12.51 -2.43 8.51
CA GLU A 55 -13.22 -2.01 9.73
C GLU A 55 -13.67 -0.54 9.67
N SER A 56 -12.92 0.31 8.96
CA SER A 56 -13.20 1.75 8.81
C SER A 56 -14.05 2.08 7.58
N GLY A 57 -14.35 1.09 6.73
CA GLY A 57 -15.19 1.26 5.55
C GLY A 57 -16.64 1.44 5.96
N VAL A 58 -17.15 2.67 5.85
CA VAL A 58 -18.58 3.01 5.88
C VAL A 58 -19.25 2.74 4.54
#